data_AF-A0A960U9N9-F1
#
_entry.id   AF-A0A960U9N9-F1
#
_cell.length_a   1.000
_cell.length_b   1.000
_cell.length_c   1.000
_cell.angle_alpha   90.00
_cell.angle_beta   90.00
_cell.angle_gamma   90.00
#
_symmetry.space_group_name_H-M   'P 1'
#
loop_
_entity.id
_entity.type
_entity.pdbx_description
1 polymer ?
#
loop_
_entity_poly.entity_id
_entity_poly.type
_entity_poly.pdbx_seq_one_letter_code
_entity_poly.pdbx_strand_id
1 'polypeptide(L)'
;MKHIIYAFLLLNVSCFRFRIQELSPSLVTQIPLGTGLQEVQAKKVNKAFANLPLSTPIISDKIYIPDYESSLIKVFNTNSDMEYIIGNPELQEVNAKKYRILFHRFSAIGNITVDESDDLYIQNILS
;
A
#
# COMPACT_ATOMS: atom_id res chain seq x y z
N MET A 1 10.06 46.47 26.90
CA MET A 1 9.87 45.01 27.10
C MET A 1 8.71 44.41 26.31
N LYS A 2 7.51 45.03 26.26
CA LYS A 2 6.37 44.50 25.46
C LYS A 2 6.66 44.38 23.95
N HIS A 3 7.40 45.33 23.36
CA HIS A 3 7.72 45.29 21.91
C HIS A 3 8.69 44.17 21.49
N ILE A 4 9.52 43.67 22.42
CA ILE A 4 10.45 42.54 22.16
C ILE A 4 9.68 41.22 22.09
N ILE A 5 8.61 41.07 22.87
CA ILE A 5 7.76 39.87 22.87
C ILE A 5 6.97 39.75 21.55
N TYR A 6 6.47 40.87 21.01
CA TYR A 6 5.79 40.86 19.70
C TYR A 6 6.72 40.54 18.52
N ALA A 7 7.98 40.97 18.58
CA ALA A 7 8.97 40.65 17.55
C ALA A 7 9.35 39.15 17.55
N PHE A 8 9.39 38.50 18.72
CA PHE A 8 9.71 37.08 18.85
C PHE A 8 8.56 36.16 18.40
N LEU A 9 7.31 36.61 18.49
CA LEU A 9 6.12 35.89 18.02
C LEU A 9 5.99 35.85 16.48
N LEU A 10 6.61 36.78 15.76
CA LEU A 10 6.56 36.84 14.29
C LEU A 10 7.60 35.93 13.59
N LEU A 11 8.57 35.37 14.33
CA LEU A 11 9.65 34.53 13.77
C LEU A 11 9.27 33.03 13.65
N ASN A 12 8.08 32.63 14.08
CA ASN A 12 7.66 31.22 14.12
C ASN A 12 6.58 30.83 13.11
N VAL A 13 6.29 31.67 12.12
CA VAL A 13 5.45 31.27 10.98
C VAL A 13 6.31 30.51 9.96
N SER A 14 6.50 29.22 10.22
CA SER A 14 6.99 28.29 9.20
C SER A 14 5.93 28.13 8.11
N CYS A 15 6.07 28.90 7.03
CA CYS A 15 5.27 28.66 5.83
C CYS A 15 5.66 27.29 5.25
N PHE A 16 4.75 26.31 5.37
CA PHE A 16 4.87 25.06 4.66
C PHE A 16 4.81 25.34 3.16
N ARG A 17 5.87 24.96 2.43
CA ARG A 17 5.92 24.99 0.97
C ARG A 17 5.88 23.55 0.50
N PHE A 18 4.94 23.24 -0.39
CA PHE A 18 4.91 21.98 -1.11
C PHE A 18 5.01 22.26 -2.61
N ARG A 19 5.65 21.35 -3.35
CA ARG A 19 5.72 21.39 -4.80
C ARG A 19 5.00 20.16 -5.32
N ILE A 20 4.00 20.37 -6.16
CA ILE A 20 3.41 19.28 -6.95
C ILE A 20 4.28 19.16 -8.20
N GLN A 21 5.00 18.06 -8.32
CA GLN A 21 5.77 17.74 -9.51
C GLN A 21 4.96 16.76 -10.34
N GLU A 22 4.67 17.09 -11.59
CA GLU A 22 4.16 16.10 -12.53
C GLU A 22 5.26 15.06 -12.76
N LEU A 23 4.99 13.83 -12.32
CA LEU A 23 5.90 12.71 -12.51
C LEU A 23 5.72 12.19 -13.94
N SER A 24 6.81 12.07 -14.68
CA SER A 24 6.82 11.29 -15.92
C SER A 24 6.56 9.83 -15.57
N PRO A 25 5.51 9.19 -16.08
CA PRO A 25 5.23 7.81 -15.73
C PRO A 25 6.35 6.90 -16.26
N SER A 26 6.94 6.11 -15.35
CA SER A 26 7.85 5.02 -15.69
C SER A 26 7.19 3.70 -15.32
N LEU A 27 7.27 2.71 -16.21
CA LEU A 27 6.83 1.36 -15.90
C LEU A 27 7.77 0.77 -14.83
N VAL A 28 7.24 0.51 -13.63
CA VAL A 28 7.98 -0.16 -12.55
C VAL A 28 7.89 -1.68 -12.70
N THR A 29 6.68 -2.20 -12.91
CA THR A 29 6.40 -3.63 -13.05
C THR A 29 5.07 -3.87 -13.77
N GLN A 30 4.78 -5.12 -14.12
CA GLN A 30 3.46 -5.54 -14.64
C GLN A 30 2.92 -6.70 -13.82
N ILE A 31 1.75 -6.54 -13.23
CA ILE A 31 1.11 -7.58 -12.41
C ILE A 31 -0.24 -7.94 -13.05
N PRO A 32 -0.48 -9.22 -13.38
CA PRO A 32 -1.71 -9.64 -14.03
C PRO A 32 -2.93 -9.47 -13.11
N LEU A 33 -4.09 -9.25 -13.72
CA LEU A 33 -5.38 -9.23 -13.02
C LEU A 33 -6.05 -10.60 -13.16
N GLY A 34 -6.68 -11.07 -12.09
CA GLY A 34 -7.30 -12.38 -12.05
C GLY A 34 -7.57 -12.87 -10.64
N THR A 35 -7.96 -14.14 -10.47
CA THR A 35 -8.36 -14.72 -9.18
C THR A 35 -7.26 -15.53 -8.50
N GLY A 36 -6.14 -15.76 -9.18
CA GLY A 36 -5.00 -16.47 -8.64
C GLY A 36 -4.26 -15.69 -7.55
N LEU A 37 -3.36 -16.38 -6.84
CA LEU A 37 -2.54 -15.73 -5.81
C LEU A 37 -1.55 -14.74 -6.42
N GLN A 38 -0.94 -15.05 -7.57
CA GLN A 38 -0.02 -14.16 -8.29
C GLN A 38 -0.70 -13.06 -9.11
N GLU A 39 -2.03 -13.02 -9.08
CA GLU A 39 -2.83 -12.04 -9.81
C GLU A 39 -3.49 -11.10 -8.81
N VAL A 40 -3.84 -9.89 -9.21
CA VAL A 40 -4.62 -8.96 -8.37
C VAL A 40 -6.08 -9.07 -8.76
N GLN A 41 -6.97 -9.32 -7.79
CA GLN A 41 -8.39 -9.39 -8.09
C GLN A 41 -8.93 -8.02 -8.47
N ALA A 42 -9.52 -7.94 -9.65
CA ALA A 42 -10.14 -6.73 -10.16
C ALA A 42 -11.62 -6.97 -10.47
N LYS A 43 -12.46 -6.09 -9.94
CA LYS A 43 -13.91 -6.09 -10.09
C LYS A 43 -14.33 -4.86 -10.86
N LYS A 44 -15.04 -5.09 -11.95
CA LYS A 44 -15.51 -4.03 -12.84
C LYS A 44 -16.91 -3.60 -12.46
N VAL A 45 -17.10 -2.32 -12.15
CA VAL A 45 -18.39 -1.66 -11.89
C VAL A 45 -18.51 -0.47 -12.82
N ASN A 46 -19.60 -0.36 -13.58
CA ASN A 46 -19.85 0.75 -14.50
C ASN A 46 -18.66 1.07 -15.43
N LYS A 47 -18.01 0.02 -15.96
CA LYS A 47 -16.83 0.08 -16.84
C LYS A 47 -15.50 0.47 -16.18
N ALA A 48 -15.45 0.76 -14.88
CA ALA A 48 -14.23 1.04 -14.12
C ALA A 48 -13.89 -0.10 -13.16
N PHE A 49 -12.61 -0.28 -12.84
CA PHE A 49 -12.22 -1.17 -11.74
C PHE A 49 -12.49 -0.47 -10.41
N ALA A 50 -13.28 -1.09 -9.55
CA ALA A 50 -13.80 -0.48 -8.33
C ALA A 50 -13.00 -0.84 -7.06
N ASN A 51 -12.16 -1.87 -7.15
CA ASN A 51 -11.45 -2.49 -6.03
C ASN A 51 -9.92 -2.55 -6.28
N LEU A 52 -9.41 -1.72 -7.19
CA LEU A 52 -7.96 -1.55 -7.32
C LEU A 52 -7.50 -0.40 -6.43
N PRO A 53 -6.36 -0.52 -5.74
CA PRO A 53 -5.79 0.58 -4.99
C PRO A 53 -5.44 1.74 -5.92
N LEU A 54 -5.74 2.97 -5.51
CA LEU A 54 -5.32 4.18 -6.23
C LEU A 54 -3.81 4.42 -6.11
N SER A 55 -3.20 3.97 -5.01
CA SER A 55 -1.78 4.06 -4.73
C SER A 55 -1.31 2.80 -4.01
N THR A 56 -0.11 2.36 -4.33
CA THR A 56 0.54 1.21 -3.69
C THR A 56 1.94 1.64 -3.26
N PRO A 57 2.34 1.42 -2.00
CA PRO A 57 3.68 1.77 -1.56
C PRO A 57 4.71 0.86 -2.23
N ILE A 58 5.83 1.46 -2.61
CA ILE A 58 6.99 0.79 -3.20
C ILE A 58 8.21 1.19 -2.39
N ILE A 59 8.88 0.22 -1.78
CA ILE A 59 10.11 0.44 -1.02
C ILE A 59 10.97 -0.82 -1.06
N SER A 60 12.30 -0.66 -1.10
CA SER A 60 13.24 -1.78 -1.06
C SER A 60 12.93 -2.86 -2.12
N ASP A 61 12.60 -2.44 -3.34
CA ASP A 61 12.16 -3.27 -4.48
C ASP A 61 10.89 -4.10 -4.25
N LYS A 62 10.13 -3.82 -3.18
CA LYS A 62 8.86 -4.47 -2.86
C LYS A 62 7.70 -3.56 -3.18
N ILE A 63 6.65 -4.16 -3.73
CA ILE A 63 5.41 -3.50 -4.14
C ILE A 63 4.28 -4.17 -3.37
N TYR A 64 3.63 -3.40 -2.50
CA TYR A 64 2.58 -3.91 -1.62
C TYR A 64 1.22 -3.58 -2.22
N ILE A 65 0.46 -4.61 -2.56
CA ILE A 65 -0.84 -4.45 -3.23
C ILE A 65 -1.93 -5.04 -2.34
N PRO A 66 -2.86 -4.21 -1.83
CA PRO A 66 -4.05 -4.72 -1.17
C PRO A 66 -5.00 -5.35 -2.19
N ASP A 67 -5.37 -6.60 -1.93
CA ASP A 67 -6.47 -7.30 -2.59
C ASP A 67 -7.68 -7.25 -1.66
N TYR A 68 -8.57 -6.28 -1.92
CA TYR A 68 -9.70 -6.00 -1.02
C TYR A 68 -10.75 -7.10 -1.00
N GLU A 69 -10.94 -7.83 -2.11
CA GLU A 69 -11.95 -8.91 -2.18
C GLU A 69 -11.49 -10.13 -1.36
N SER A 70 -10.19 -10.44 -1.40
CA SER A 70 -9.62 -11.55 -0.62
C SER A 70 -9.17 -11.16 0.79
N SER A 71 -9.20 -9.86 1.13
CA SER A 71 -8.63 -9.31 2.36
C SER A 71 -7.17 -9.75 2.57
N LEU A 72 -6.33 -9.53 1.55
CA LEU A 72 -4.91 -9.86 1.55
C LEU A 72 -4.05 -8.65 1.20
N ILE A 73 -2.81 -8.63 1.66
CA ILE A 73 -1.74 -7.86 1.04
C ILE A 73 -0.86 -8.82 0.26
N LYS A 74 -0.75 -8.60 -1.05
CA LYS A 74 0.15 -9.34 -1.95
C LYS A 74 1.40 -8.51 -2.15
N VAL A 75 2.57 -9.09 -1.86
CA VAL A 75 3.85 -8.40 -2.00
C VAL A 75 4.61 -9.00 -3.18
N PHE A 76 4.93 -8.13 -4.14
CA PHE A 76 5.68 -8.47 -5.33
C PHE A 76 7.02 -7.76 -5.34
N ASN A 77 8.02 -8.32 -6.00
CA ASN A 77 9.23 -7.59 -6.35
C ASN A 77 9.03 -6.79 -7.66
N THR A 78 10.01 -5.98 -8.04
CA THR A 78 10.00 -5.21 -9.31
C THR A 78 10.03 -6.09 -10.57
N ASN A 79 10.44 -7.36 -10.47
CA ASN A 79 10.41 -8.35 -11.55
C ASN A 79 9.04 -9.03 -11.73
N SER A 80 8.00 -8.59 -11.02
CA SER A 80 6.65 -9.17 -11.00
C SER A 80 6.53 -10.52 -10.27
N ASP A 81 7.56 -10.97 -9.56
CA ASP A 81 7.47 -12.20 -8.77
C ASP A 81 6.85 -11.93 -7.40
N MET A 82 5.96 -12.81 -6.98
CA MET A 82 5.37 -12.77 -5.64
C MET A 82 6.38 -13.23 -4.59
N GLU A 83 6.72 -12.34 -3.65
CA GLU A 83 7.61 -12.68 -2.53
C GLU A 83 6.86 -13.33 -1.38
N TYR A 84 5.78 -12.68 -0.93
CA TYR A 84 4.96 -13.16 0.18
C TYR A 84 3.56 -12.55 0.18
N ILE A 85 2.69 -13.17 0.97
CA ILE A 85 1.32 -12.71 1.20
C ILE A 85 1.14 -12.43 2.69
N ILE A 86 0.43 -11.37 3.03
CA ILE A 86 -0.03 -11.10 4.39
C ILE A 86 -1.54 -11.25 4.40
N GLY A 87 -2.08 -12.08 5.29
CA GLY A 87 -3.53 -12.23 5.44
C GLY A 87 -3.99 -13.68 5.59
N ASN A 88 -5.23 -13.90 5.16
CA ASN A 88 -6.03 -15.14 5.20
C ASN A 88 -5.30 -16.42 5.68
N PRO A 89 -5.59 -16.91 6.90
CA PRO A 89 -5.00 -18.14 7.44
C PRO A 89 -5.41 -19.41 6.68
N GLU A 90 -6.51 -19.37 5.93
CA GLU A 90 -7.07 -20.54 5.23
C GLU A 90 -6.32 -20.85 3.92
N LEU A 91 -5.38 -19.99 3.49
CA LEU A 91 -4.52 -20.23 2.33
C LEU A 91 -3.37 -21.22 2.59
N GLN A 92 -3.17 -21.68 3.84
CA GLN A 92 -2.09 -22.61 4.19
C GLN A 92 -2.12 -23.91 3.39
N GLU A 93 -3.31 -24.47 3.14
CA GLU A 93 -3.40 -25.85 2.64
C GLU A 93 -3.07 -25.99 1.16
N VAL A 94 -3.15 -24.91 0.37
CA VAL A 94 -3.05 -25.00 -1.10
C VAL A 94 -1.67 -24.55 -1.63
N ASN A 95 -0.95 -23.65 -0.93
CA ASN A 95 0.20 -22.97 -1.53
C ASN A 95 1.41 -22.70 -0.62
N ALA A 96 1.43 -23.19 0.63
CA ALA A 96 2.49 -22.91 1.60
C ALA A 96 3.91 -23.33 1.16
N LYS A 97 4.04 -24.21 0.16
CA LYS A 97 5.35 -24.60 -0.41
C LYS A 97 5.90 -23.62 -1.45
N LYS A 98 5.07 -22.74 -2.02
CA LYS A 98 5.48 -21.85 -3.13
C LYS A 98 5.72 -20.41 -2.68
N TYR A 99 5.00 -19.92 -1.68
CA TYR A 99 5.14 -18.54 -1.18
C TYR A 99 5.15 -18.51 0.34
N ARG A 100 5.87 -17.53 0.90
CA ARG A 100 5.81 -17.24 2.32
C ARG A 100 4.47 -16.54 2.63
N ILE A 101 3.74 -17.02 3.62
CA ILE A 101 2.47 -16.40 4.07
C ILE A 101 2.64 -15.93 5.52
N LEU A 102 2.38 -14.65 5.76
CA LEU A 102 2.37 -14.02 7.08
C LEU A 102 0.91 -13.89 7.54
N PHE A 103 0.56 -14.63 8.58
CA PHE A 103 -0.85 -14.77 8.95
C PHE A 103 -1.37 -13.56 9.70
N HIS A 104 -2.48 -13.03 9.17
CA HIS A 104 -3.31 -12.05 9.86
C HIS A 104 -4.74 -12.16 9.36
N ARG A 105 -5.73 -11.97 10.22
CA ARG A 105 -7.15 -11.92 9.81
C ARG A 105 -7.57 -10.46 9.76
N PHE A 106 -7.61 -9.89 8.55
CA PHE A 106 -8.16 -8.55 8.33
C PHE A 106 -9.69 -8.62 8.24
N SER A 107 -10.38 -7.61 8.79
CA SER A 107 -11.83 -7.46 8.60
C SER A 107 -12.10 -6.83 7.24
N ALA A 108 -11.53 -5.65 7.02
CA ALA A 108 -11.43 -5.01 5.72
C ALA A 108 -10.15 -4.18 5.68
N ILE A 109 -9.47 -4.19 4.53
CA ILE A 109 -8.22 -3.46 4.33
C ILE A 109 -8.56 -2.07 3.79
N GLY A 110 -8.12 -1.03 4.49
CA GLY A 110 -8.18 0.36 4.05
C GLY A 110 -6.86 0.79 3.40
N ASN A 111 -6.38 1.98 3.78
CA ASN A 111 -5.10 2.48 3.31
C ASN A 111 -3.93 1.65 3.87
N ILE A 112 -2.88 1.53 3.07
CA ILE A 112 -1.60 0.96 3.48
C ILE A 112 -0.46 1.93 3.19
N THR A 113 0.58 1.90 4.01
CA THR A 113 1.81 2.66 3.79
C THR A 113 3.00 1.92 4.38
N VAL A 114 4.20 2.24 3.92
CA VAL A 114 5.45 1.68 4.44
C VAL A 114 6.39 2.83 4.75
N ASP A 115 7.07 2.77 5.88
CA ASP A 115 8.08 3.76 6.25
C ASP A 115 9.49 3.37 5.79
N GLU A 116 10.47 4.23 6.05
CA GLU A 116 11.88 4.04 5.65
C GLU A 116 12.56 2.82 6.31
N SER A 117 11.95 2.24 7.35
CA SER A 117 12.45 1.04 8.05
C SER A 117 11.83 -0.25 7.53
N ASP A 118 11.12 -0.20 6.39
CA ASP A 118 10.35 -1.31 5.82
C ASP A 118 9.14 -1.74 6.70
N ASP A 119 8.72 -0.93 7.68
CA ASP A 119 7.56 -1.24 8.52
C ASP A 119 6.26 -0.94 7.77
N LEU A 120 5.43 -1.96 7.58
CA LEU A 120 4.14 -1.88 6.88
C LEU A 120 3.01 -1.54 7.86
N TYR A 121 2.36 -0.40 7.63
CA TYR A 121 1.17 0.03 8.35
C TYR A 121 -0.07 -0.25 7.52
N ILE A 122 -1.03 -0.96 8.12
CA ILE A 122 -2.27 -1.37 7.45
C ILE A 122 -3.45 -0.84 8.26
N GLN A 123 -4.33 -0.09 7.61
CA GLN A 123 -5.61 0.28 8.20
C GLN A 123 -6.55 -0.93 8.17
N ASN A 124 -6.72 -1.61 9.30
CA ASN A 124 -7.73 -2.64 9.46
C ASN A 124 -9.06 -1.98 9.87
N ILE A 125 -10.00 -1.89 8.94
CA ILE A 125 -11.32 -1.29 9.16
C ILE A 125 -12.19 -2.31 9.89
N LEU A 126 -12.58 -1.98 11.11
CA LEU A 126 -13.48 -2.80 11.93
C LEU A 126 -14.92 -2.53 11.48
N SER A 127 -15.58 -3.54 10.93
CA SER A 127 -17.00 -3.54 10.54
C SER A 127 -17.85 -4.28 11.56
#